data_AF-A0A257XLJ3-F1
#
_entry.id   AF-A0A257XLJ3-F1
#
_cell.length_a   1.000
_cell.length_b   1.000
_cell.length_c   1.000
_cell.angle_alpha   90.00
_cell.angle_beta   90.00
_cell.angle_gamma   90.00
#
_symmetry.space_group_name_H-M   'P 1'
#
loop_
_entity.id
_entity.type
_entity.pdbx_description
1 polymer ?
#
loop_
_entity_poly.entity_id
_entity_poly.type
_entity_poly.pdbx_seq_one_letter_code
_entity_poly.pdbx_strand_id
1 'polypeptide(L)'
;MPGLKAKQERDKEAGKGFMMQVFDGGSTRIGTVTKGYAKVRSTDPKIRHPRNPGLLRQLTAGEHARVKQIPERLIDGLCETTAHEVLGQSVIYGPFMAIGALIAIALKRWAIEGPSGCQQGDAALIACG
;
A
#
# COMPACT_ATOMS: atom_id res chain seq x y z
N MET A 1 -4.89 -16.56 16.56
CA MET A 1 -5.72 -16.82 15.36
C MET A 1 -5.74 -18.32 15.00
N PRO A 2 -6.30 -19.19 15.86
CA PRO A 2 -6.30 -20.65 15.61
C PRO A 2 -7.21 -21.04 14.42
N GLY A 3 -8.40 -20.43 14.30
CA GLY A 3 -9.35 -20.77 13.23
C GLY A 3 -8.84 -20.50 11.80
N LEU A 4 -7.97 -19.51 11.60
CA LEU A 4 -7.38 -19.22 10.29
C LEU A 4 -6.31 -20.24 9.88
N LYS A 5 -5.52 -20.76 10.82
CA LYS A 5 -4.54 -21.82 10.57
C LYS A 5 -5.25 -23.11 10.12
N ALA A 6 -6.28 -23.51 10.86
CA ALA A 6 -7.12 -24.66 10.49
C ALA A 6 -7.85 -24.46 9.15
N LYS A 7 -8.25 -23.23 8.82
CA LYS A 7 -8.84 -22.92 7.51
C LYS A 7 -7.83 -23.09 6.38
N GLN A 8 -6.58 -22.66 6.57
CA GLN A 8 -5.54 -22.79 5.56
C GLN A 8 -5.25 -24.27 5.22
N GLU A 9 -5.25 -25.15 6.22
CA GLU A 9 -5.09 -26.60 6.01
C GLU A 9 -6.23 -27.16 5.16
N ARG A 10 -7.49 -26.87 5.53
CA ARG A 10 -8.67 -27.27 4.74
C ARG A 10 -8.68 -26.70 3.32
N ASP A 11 -8.30 -25.43 3.17
CA ASP A 11 -8.25 -24.77 1.86
C ASP A 11 -7.15 -25.39 0.98
N LYS A 12 -5.99 -25.77 1.56
CA LYS A 12 -4.91 -26.47 0.86
C LYS A 12 -5.35 -27.86 0.39
N GLU A 13 -6.06 -28.61 1.22
CA GLU A 13 -6.63 -29.93 0.87
C GLU A 13 -7.70 -29.82 -0.22
N ALA A 14 -8.51 -28.76 -0.20
CA ALA A 14 -9.51 -28.48 -1.22
C ALA A 14 -8.94 -27.84 -2.50
N GLY A 15 -7.61 -27.71 -2.62
CA GLY A 15 -6.94 -27.09 -3.78
C GLY A 15 -7.19 -25.58 -3.93
N LYS A 16 -7.67 -24.90 -2.89
CA LYS A 16 -7.96 -23.47 -2.88
C LYS A 16 -6.71 -22.67 -2.52
N GLY A 17 -6.38 -21.64 -3.30
CA GLY A 17 -5.18 -20.82 -3.14
C GLY A 17 -5.21 -19.76 -2.01
N PHE A 18 -6.09 -19.89 -1.00
CA PHE A 18 -6.23 -18.88 0.05
C PHE A 18 -5.19 -19.03 1.17
N MET A 19 -3.93 -18.76 0.84
CA MET A 19 -2.82 -18.84 1.79
C MET A 19 -2.67 -17.58 2.65
N MET A 20 -2.26 -17.77 3.90
CA MET A 20 -1.94 -16.66 4.79
C MET A 20 -0.60 -16.02 4.43
N GLN A 21 -0.57 -14.69 4.43
CA GLN A 21 0.64 -13.91 4.26
C GLN A 21 1.17 -13.49 5.63
N VAL A 22 2.30 -14.06 6.05
CA VAL A 22 2.91 -13.80 7.36
C VAL A 22 4.28 -13.15 7.18
N PHE A 23 4.47 -12.01 7.84
CA PHE A 23 5.70 -11.23 7.81
C PHE A 23 6.33 -11.15 9.20
N ASP A 24 7.65 -11.04 9.29
CA ASP A 24 8.43 -11.05 10.53
C ASP A 24 9.27 -9.78 10.75
N GLY A 25 9.07 -8.76 9.91
CA GLY A 25 9.79 -7.49 9.98
C GLY A 25 11.11 -7.46 9.21
N GLY A 26 11.64 -8.61 8.78
CA GLY A 26 12.85 -8.65 7.93
C GLY A 26 12.56 -8.41 6.44
N SER A 27 11.28 -8.44 6.06
CA SER A 27 10.87 -8.25 4.66
C SER A 27 10.90 -6.77 4.27
N THR A 28 11.50 -6.46 3.12
CA THR A 28 11.52 -5.09 2.54
C THR A 28 10.21 -4.68 1.86
N ARG A 29 9.27 -5.62 1.75
CA ARG A 29 7.94 -5.42 1.17
C ARG A 29 6.89 -6.13 2.00
N ILE A 30 5.65 -5.65 1.91
CA ILE A 30 4.49 -6.27 2.53
C ILE A 30 3.36 -6.43 1.50
N GLY A 31 2.49 -7.40 1.71
CA GLY A 31 1.29 -7.56 0.90
C GLY A 31 0.37 -6.34 0.99
N THR A 32 -0.47 -6.14 -0.04
CA THR A 32 -1.40 -5.02 -0.08
C THR A 32 -2.37 -5.08 1.10
N VAL A 33 -2.40 -4.00 1.88
CA VAL A 33 -3.37 -3.82 2.97
C VAL A 33 -4.64 -3.19 2.40
N THR A 34 -5.77 -3.81 2.71
CA THR A 34 -7.05 -3.59 2.03
C THR A 34 -8.07 -2.91 2.94
N LYS A 35 -9.17 -2.36 2.38
CA LYS A 35 -10.26 -1.72 3.15
C LYS A 35 -10.77 -2.60 4.30
N GLY A 36 -11.06 -3.87 4.00
CA GLY A 36 -11.66 -4.81 4.95
C GLY A 36 -10.68 -5.41 5.97
N TYR A 37 -9.52 -4.78 6.18
CA TYR A 37 -8.45 -5.36 7.01
C TYR A 37 -8.90 -5.67 8.43
N ALA A 38 -9.70 -4.81 9.06
CA ALA A 38 -10.24 -5.02 10.41
C ALA A 38 -11.07 -6.31 10.55
N LYS A 39 -11.55 -6.92 9.46
CA LYS A 39 -12.31 -8.19 9.46
C LYS A 39 -11.44 -9.45 9.59
N VAL A 40 -10.12 -9.30 9.75
CA VAL A 40 -9.19 -10.41 10.00
C VAL A 40 -9.26 -11.52 8.93
N ARG A 41 -9.16 -11.14 7.66
CA ARG A 41 -9.24 -12.11 6.56
C ARG A 41 -7.96 -12.97 6.47
N SER A 42 -8.07 -14.10 5.77
CA SER A 42 -6.99 -15.07 5.63
C SER A 42 -5.86 -14.58 4.74
N THR A 43 -6.18 -13.91 3.64
CA THR A 43 -5.20 -13.46 2.65
C THR A 43 -4.52 -12.13 3.00
N ASP A 44 -5.03 -11.40 3.99
CA ASP A 44 -4.48 -10.11 4.41
C ASP A 44 -3.16 -10.30 5.18
N PRO A 45 -2.19 -9.37 5.05
CA PRO A 45 -0.88 -9.49 5.67
C PRO A 45 -0.97 -9.50 7.20
N LYS A 46 -0.27 -10.42 7.86
CA LYS A 46 -0.17 -10.52 9.33
C LYS A 46 1.27 -10.44 9.79
N ILE A 47 1.48 -9.89 10.98
CA ILE A 47 2.80 -9.79 11.60
C ILE A 47 2.95 -10.91 12.62
N ARG A 48 4.02 -11.69 12.49
CA ARG A 48 4.42 -12.73 13.44
C ARG A 48 5.03 -12.09 14.68
N HIS A 49 4.65 -12.60 15.85
CA HIS A 49 5.26 -12.16 17.10
C HIS A 49 6.74 -12.60 17.18
N PRO A 50 7.67 -11.71 17.57
CA PRO A 50 9.11 -11.97 17.46
C PRO A 50 9.61 -13.11 18.35
N ARG A 51 8.98 -13.33 19.51
CA ARG A 51 9.38 -14.39 20.48
C ARG A 51 8.50 -15.63 20.45
N ASN A 52 7.33 -15.56 19.81
CA ASN A 52 6.38 -16.67 19.80
C ASN A 52 5.78 -16.81 18.39
N PRO A 53 6.30 -17.73 17.56
CA PRO A 53 5.85 -17.89 16.19
C PRO A 53 4.39 -18.38 16.08
N GLY A 54 3.79 -18.85 17.18
CA GLY A 54 2.38 -19.25 17.25
C GLY A 54 1.42 -18.06 17.20
N LEU A 55 1.86 -16.85 17.59
CA LEU A 55 1.06 -15.65 17.69
C LEU A 55 1.22 -14.76 16.46
N LEU A 56 0.08 -14.35 15.91
CA LEU A 56 -0.04 -13.45 14.76
C LEU A 56 -0.90 -12.26 15.16
N ARG A 57 -0.50 -11.06 14.76
CA ARG A 57 -1.27 -9.83 14.93
C ARG A 57 -1.57 -9.16 13.60
N GLN A 58 -2.52 -8.24 13.64
CA GLN A 58 -2.74 -7.28 12.56
C GLN A 58 -1.82 -6.08 12.73
N LEU A 59 -1.61 -5.37 11.63
CA LEU A 59 -1.07 -4.00 11.64
C LEU A 59 -2.06 -3.11 12.40
N THR A 60 -1.54 -2.20 13.19
CA THR A 60 -2.30 -1.08 13.74
C THR A 60 -2.65 -0.08 12.64
N ALA A 61 -3.64 0.79 12.85
CA ALA A 61 -3.94 1.87 11.92
C ALA A 61 -2.72 2.75 11.63
N GLY A 62 -1.92 3.10 12.65
CA GLY A 62 -0.68 3.87 12.49
C GLY A 62 0.37 3.14 11.65
N GLU A 63 0.56 1.83 11.84
CA GLU A 63 1.46 1.04 10.98
C GLU A 63 0.96 0.95 9.54
N HIS A 64 -0.36 0.78 9.33
CA HIS A 64 -0.95 0.79 7.99
C HIS A 64 -0.72 2.15 7.31
N ALA A 65 -0.88 3.26 8.03
CA ALA A 65 -0.57 4.60 7.52
C ALA A 65 0.90 4.71 7.09
N ARG A 66 1.84 4.27 7.94
CA ARG A 66 3.28 4.26 7.64
C ARG A 66 3.63 3.41 6.43
N VAL A 67 3.04 2.22 6.29
CA VAL A 67 3.23 1.34 5.12
C VAL A 67 2.84 2.05 3.82
N LYS A 68 1.77 2.86 3.85
CA LYS A 68 1.34 3.66 2.70
C LYS A 68 2.00 5.05 2.62
N GLN A 69 2.93 5.35 3.53
CA GLN A 69 3.60 6.64 3.68
C GLN A 69 2.64 7.80 3.98
N ILE A 70 1.43 7.49 4.44
CA ILE A 70 0.39 8.46 4.75
C ILE A 70 0.67 9.05 6.14
N PRO A 71 0.66 10.39 6.30
CA PRO A 71 0.81 11.01 7.61
C PRO A 71 -0.28 10.56 8.60
N GLU A 72 0.11 10.10 9.78
CA GLU A 72 -0.81 9.57 10.80
C GLU A 72 -1.86 10.59 11.28
N ARG A 73 -1.55 11.89 11.22
CA ARG A 73 -2.52 12.96 11.53
C ARG A 73 -3.81 12.88 10.69
N LEU A 74 -3.77 12.25 9.51
CA LEU A 74 -4.95 12.12 8.64
C LEU A 74 -5.95 11.07 9.13
N ILE A 75 -5.57 10.22 10.08
CA ILE A 75 -6.43 9.22 10.70
C ILE A 75 -6.67 9.48 12.19
N ASP A 76 -6.23 10.63 12.69
CA ASP A 76 -6.32 10.96 14.11
C ASP A 76 -7.80 11.09 14.56
N GLY A 77 -8.09 10.59 15.75
CA GLY A 77 -9.45 10.51 16.29
C GLY A 77 -10.38 9.48 15.64
N LEU A 78 -9.95 8.72 14.62
CA LEU A 78 -10.74 7.65 14.02
C LEU A 78 -10.62 6.34 14.80
N CYS A 79 -11.69 5.54 14.80
CA CYS A 79 -11.62 4.18 15.32
C CYS A 79 -10.83 3.27 14.35
N GLU A 80 -10.20 2.21 14.87
CA GLU A 80 -9.35 1.29 14.08
C GLU A 80 -10.03 0.77 12.80
N THR A 81 -11.33 0.42 12.88
CA THR A 81 -12.09 -0.03 11.72
C THR A 81 -12.15 1.03 10.63
N THR A 82 -12.61 2.24 10.96
CA THR A 82 -12.74 3.33 9.99
C THR A 82 -11.38 3.78 9.47
N ALA A 83 -10.36 3.85 10.32
CA ALA A 83 -9.01 4.20 9.91
C ALA A 83 -8.48 3.21 8.87
N HIS A 84 -8.66 1.90 9.08
CA HIS A 84 -8.28 0.89 8.10
C HIS A 84 -9.09 0.94 6.80
N GLU A 85 -10.37 1.33 6.85
CA GLU A 85 -11.16 1.50 5.64
C GLU A 85 -10.66 2.67 4.79
N VAL A 86 -10.43 3.83 5.42
CA VAL A 86 -9.88 5.03 4.76
C VAL A 86 -8.51 4.74 4.17
N LEU A 87 -7.59 4.19 4.99
CA LEU A 87 -6.25 3.86 4.54
C LEU A 87 -6.28 2.79 3.45
N GLY A 88 -7.12 1.76 3.58
CA GLY A 88 -7.23 0.68 2.61
C GLY A 88 -7.70 1.12 1.22
N GLN A 89 -8.49 2.19 1.14
CA GLN A 89 -8.92 2.81 -0.12
C GLN A 89 -7.98 3.93 -0.62
N SER A 90 -7.00 4.33 0.19
CA SER A 90 -6.04 5.39 -0.15
C SER A 90 -4.91 4.91 -1.06
N VAL A 91 -4.29 5.88 -1.74
CA VAL A 91 -3.09 5.73 -2.57
C VAL A 91 -1.81 5.53 -1.73
N ILE A 92 -0.68 5.25 -2.38
CA ILE A 92 0.64 5.40 -1.76
C ILE A 92 1.05 6.87 -1.82
N TYR A 93 1.32 7.47 -0.66
CA TYR A 93 1.45 8.91 -0.52
C TYR A 93 2.66 9.50 -1.28
N GLY A 94 3.85 8.89 -1.13
CA GLY A 94 5.09 9.42 -1.74
C GLY A 94 5.02 9.56 -3.26
N PRO A 95 4.63 8.51 -4.02
CA PRO A 95 4.49 8.60 -5.47
C PRO A 95 3.51 9.69 -5.93
N PHE A 96 2.38 9.86 -5.22
CA PHE A 96 1.39 10.88 -5.57
C PHE A 96 1.87 12.31 -5.28
N MET A 97 2.65 12.50 -4.21
CA MET A 97 3.34 13.78 -3.98
C MET A 97 4.33 14.10 -5.09
N ALA A 98 5.09 13.12 -5.57
CA ALA A 98 6.03 13.29 -6.68
C ALA A 98 5.30 13.63 -7.99
N ILE A 99 4.20 12.95 -8.30
CA ILE A 99 3.36 13.26 -9.47
C ILE A 99 2.84 14.70 -9.38
N GLY A 100 2.33 15.12 -8.23
CA GLY A 100 1.85 16.50 -8.02
C GLY A 100 2.95 17.55 -8.26
N ALA A 101 4.17 17.29 -7.77
CA ALA A 101 5.32 18.17 -8.02
C ALA A 101 5.68 18.23 -9.51
N LEU A 102 5.69 17.10 -10.22
CA LEU A 102 5.98 17.04 -11.65
C LEU A 102 4.93 17.78 -12.49
N ILE A 103 3.64 17.62 -12.16
CA ILE A 103 2.56 18.38 -12.80
C ILE A 103 2.77 19.88 -12.59
N ALA A 104 3.09 20.31 -11.36
CA ALA A 104 3.33 21.72 -11.08
C ALA A 104 4.52 22.28 -11.86
N ILE A 105 5.61 21.52 -12.02
CA ILE A 105 6.77 21.91 -12.84
C ILE A 105 6.36 22.05 -14.32
N ALA A 106 5.65 21.06 -14.85
CA ALA A 106 5.20 21.08 -16.25
C ALA A 106 4.28 22.28 -16.53
N LEU A 107 3.32 22.55 -15.63
CA LEU A 107 2.42 23.70 -15.75
C LEU A 107 3.16 25.04 -15.68
N LYS A 108 4.14 25.17 -14.79
CA LYS A 108 4.96 26.40 -14.70
C LYS A 108 5.76 26.64 -15.98
N ARG A 109 6.37 25.58 -16.55
CA ARG A 109 7.08 25.67 -17.84
C ARG A 109 6.14 26.10 -18.95
N TRP A 110 5.00 25.42 -19.07
CA TRP A 110 3.98 25.75 -20.07
C TRP A 110 3.47 27.20 -19.95
N ALA A 111 3.29 27.69 -18.72
CA ALA A 111 2.84 29.06 -18.49
C ALA A 111 3.88 30.14 -18.86
N ILE A 112 5.18 29.84 -18.72
CA ILE A 112 6.27 30.77 -19.06
C ILE A 112 6.57 30.74 -20.57
N GLU A 113 6.65 29.54 -21.14
CA GLU A 113 7.08 29.31 -22.54
C GLU A 113 5.90 29.42 -23.54
N GLY A 114 4.67 29.42 -23.04
CA GLY A 114 3.46 29.32 -23.86
C GLY A 114 3.34 27.94 -24.56
N PRO A 115 2.28 27.71 -25.34
CA PRO A 115 2.09 26.46 -26.07
C PRO A 115 3.13 26.21 -27.19
N SER A 116 4.05 27.14 -27.43
CA SER A 116 5.10 27.06 -28.46
C SER A 116 6.38 26.36 -27.99
N GLY A 117 6.61 26.22 -26.67
CA GLY A 117 7.79 25.53 -26.09
C GLY A 117 7.82 24.02 -26.32
N CYS A 118 6.72 23.42 -26.80
CA CYS A 118 6.58 21.99 -27.05
C CYS A 118 7.42 21.46 -28.22
N GLN A 119 7.93 22.32 -29.11
CA GLN A 119 8.52 21.89 -30.38
C GLN A 119 10.03 21.57 -30.35
N GLN A 120 10.72 21.73 -29.23
CA GLN A 120 12.20 21.65 -29.21
C GLN A 120 12.79 20.48 -28.41
N GLY A 121 11.95 19.62 -27.81
CA GLY A 121 12.42 18.45 -27.03
C GLY A 121 12.29 17.08 -27.70
N ASP A 122 11.37 16.90 -28.66
CA ASP A 122 10.97 15.57 -29.13
C ASP A 122 11.70 15.08 -30.39
N ALA A 123 12.61 15.88 -30.96
CA ALA A 123 13.42 15.42 -32.09
C ALA A 123 14.51 14.39 -31.69
N ALA A 124 14.86 14.29 -30.41
CA ALA A 124 15.95 13.41 -29.97
C ALA A 124 15.49 12.00 -29.55
N LEU A 125 14.20 11.77 -29.27
CA LEU A 125 13.71 10.45 -28.82
C LEU A 125 13.16 9.57 -29.95
N ILE A 126 12.92 10.12 -31.14
CA ILE A 126 12.38 9.37 -32.30
C ILE A 126 13.51 8.82 -33.21
N ALA A 127 14.77 9.21 -32.98
CA ALA A 127 15.91 8.80 -33.81
C ALA A 127 16.72 7.60 -33.29
N CYS A 128 16.28 6.93 -32.21
CA CYS A 128 16.84 5.66 -31.74
C CYS A 128 15.73 4.61 -31.65
N GLY A 129 15.26 4.19 -32.82
CA GLY A 129 14.35 3.08 -33.05
C GLY A 129 14.58 2.51 -34.44
#